data_AF-A0A7S4EMD3-F1
#
_entry.id   AF-A0A7S4EMD3-F1
#
_cell.length_a   1.000
_cell.length_b   1.000
_cell.length_c   1.000
_cell.angle_alpha   90.00
_cell.angle_beta   90.00
_cell.angle_gamma   90.00
#
_symmetry.space_group_name_H-M   'P 1'
#
loop_
_entity.id
_entity.type
_entity.pdbx_description
1 polymer ?
#
loop_
_entity_poly.entity_id
_entity_poly.type
_entity_poly.pdbx_seq_one_letter_code
_entity_poly.pdbx_strand_id
1 'polypeptide(L)'
;GKDGNCMIPNNFKNVDKNGPYCQLSRFQLTKSNKLQKEEVLLKTGNAGKMHNGGGMSFGSDGYLYLATGDTGYPRSIDPANNLDNLWGKILRIKDDGTIPSDNPYVGEKKSQRCGERITNPGDGTSRVCTEIFA
;
A
#
# COMPACT_ATOMS: atom_id res chain seq x y z
N GLY A 1 11.00 -1.95 -18.38
CA GLY A 1 9.73 -2.07 -17.65
C GLY A 1 10.00 -1.69 -16.21
N LYS A 2 9.14 -0.88 -15.61
CA LYS A 2 9.18 -0.60 -14.18
C LYS A 2 8.27 -1.61 -13.50
N ASP A 3 8.78 -2.82 -13.33
CA ASP A 3 8.06 -3.88 -12.63
C ASP A 3 8.46 -3.77 -11.16
N GLY A 4 7.62 -3.14 -10.36
CA GLY A 4 7.69 -3.28 -8.91
C GLY A 4 6.83 -4.47 -8.49
N ASN A 5 7.24 -5.18 -7.46
CA ASN A 5 6.45 -6.23 -6.84
C ASN A 5 6.11 -5.74 -5.41
N CYS A 6 5.00 -6.15 -4.79
CA CYS A 6 4.96 -6.13 -3.31
C CYS A 6 5.99 -7.17 -2.85
N MET A 7 7.24 -6.73 -2.72
CA MET A 7 8.32 -7.56 -2.21
C MET A 7 8.14 -7.66 -0.71
N ILE A 8 7.88 -8.87 -0.21
CA ILE A 8 8.19 -9.21 1.17
C ILE A 8 9.72 -9.35 1.21
N PRO A 9 10.48 -8.43 1.83
CA PRO A 9 11.93 -8.46 1.73
C PRO A 9 12.49 -9.70 2.44
N ASN A 10 13.35 -10.46 1.76
CA ASN A 10 13.96 -11.70 2.28
C ASN A 10 14.94 -11.47 3.45
N ASN A 11 15.20 -10.22 3.86
CA ASN A 11 16.14 -9.89 4.94
C ASN A 11 15.47 -9.00 6.01
N PHE A 12 14.96 -9.65 7.05
CA PHE A 12 14.35 -9.01 8.22
C PHE A 12 15.34 -8.11 8.97
N LYS A 13 15.29 -6.80 8.75
CA LYS A 13 15.83 -5.80 9.69
C LYS A 13 14.89 -4.66 10.04
N ASN A 14 13.73 -4.54 9.39
CA ASN A 14 12.74 -3.50 9.71
C ASN A 14 11.38 -4.12 10.06
N VAL A 15 11.38 -4.93 11.11
CA VAL A 15 10.16 -5.32 11.81
C VAL A 15 9.82 -4.17 12.75
N ASP A 16 8.93 -3.28 12.30
CA ASP A 16 8.12 -2.58 13.29
C ASP A 16 7.41 -3.66 14.12
N LYS A 17 7.29 -3.48 15.43
CA LYS A 17 7.16 -4.55 16.45
C LYS A 17 5.89 -5.42 16.32
N ASN A 18 5.10 -5.27 15.26
CA ASN A 18 3.72 -5.76 15.13
C ASN A 18 3.44 -6.68 13.92
N GLY A 19 4.38 -6.99 13.01
CA GLY A 19 4.16 -7.99 11.94
C GLY A 19 4.76 -7.63 10.58
N PRO A 20 4.68 -8.52 9.57
CA PRO A 20 5.10 -8.19 8.20
C PRO A 20 4.15 -7.16 7.58
N TYR A 21 4.58 -6.42 6.55
CA TYR A 21 3.75 -5.45 5.81
C TYR A 21 4.15 -5.44 4.33
N CYS A 22 3.27 -4.93 3.47
CA CYS A 22 3.59 -4.60 2.08
C CYS A 22 4.21 -3.21 2.00
N GLN A 23 5.30 -3.08 1.24
CA GLN A 23 5.96 -1.80 0.98
C GLN A 23 6.09 -1.58 -0.53
N LEU A 24 5.72 -0.38 -0.96
CA LEU A 24 6.03 0.11 -2.29
C LEU A 24 7.26 1.01 -2.21
N SER A 25 8.32 0.59 -2.89
CA SER A 25 9.57 1.34 -3.00
C SER A 25 9.91 1.68 -4.45
N ARG A 26 10.46 2.87 -4.65
CA ARG A 26 11.09 3.31 -5.88
C ARG A 26 12.61 3.20 -5.74
N PHE A 27 13.25 2.72 -6.80
CA PHE A 27 14.71 2.61 -6.88
C PHE A 27 15.21 3.29 -8.15
N GLN A 28 16.43 3.82 -8.09
CA GLN A 28 17.17 4.26 -9.27
C GLN A 28 18.04 3.10 -9.76
N LEU A 29 17.94 2.77 -11.05
CA LEU A 29 18.82 1.80 -11.69
C LEU A 29 20.12 2.51 -12.11
N THR A 30 21.27 1.99 -11.69
CA THR A 30 22.57 2.50 -12.13
C THR A 30 22.88 2.05 -13.56
N LYS A 31 23.85 2.72 -14.20
CA LYS A 31 24.45 2.25 -15.47
C LYS A 31 25.04 0.84 -15.38
N SER A 32 25.36 0.38 -14.17
CA SER A 32 25.89 -0.95 -13.88
C SER A 32 24.80 -1.96 -13.46
N ASN A 33 23.53 -1.68 -13.74
CA ASN A 33 22.37 -2.53 -13.43
C ASN A 33 22.22 -2.86 -11.93
N LYS A 34 22.60 -1.93 -11.05
CA LYS A 34 22.35 -2.04 -9.61
C LYS A 34 21.18 -1.15 -9.21
N LEU A 35 20.35 -1.61 -8.28
CA LEU A 35 19.35 -0.78 -7.64
C LEU A 35 20.00 0.06 -6.53
N GLN A 36 19.72 1.35 -6.50
CA GLN A 36 20.20 2.28 -5.48
C GLN A 36 19.13 3.32 -5.13
N LYS A 37 19.37 4.10 -4.06
CA LYS A 37 18.49 5.20 -3.62
C LYS A 37 17.03 4.75 -3.47
N GLU A 38 16.82 3.81 -2.55
CA GLU A 38 15.48 3.40 -2.18
C GLU A 38 14.69 4.61 -1.66
N GLU A 39 13.48 4.76 -2.16
CA GLU A 39 12.50 5.71 -1.67
C GLU A 39 11.21 4.97 -1.41
N VAL A 40 10.76 5.00 -0.16
CA VAL A 40 9.51 4.36 0.25
C VAL A 40 8.35 5.29 -0.06
N LEU A 41 7.43 4.85 -0.93
CA LEU A 41 6.27 5.64 -1.34
C LEU A 41 5.02 5.31 -0.53
N LEU A 42 4.88 4.05 -0.09
CA LEU A 42 3.73 3.57 0.66
C LEU A 42 4.13 2.36 1.50
N LYS A 43 3.65 2.32 2.75
CA LYS A 43 3.67 1.13 3.61
C LYS A 43 2.24 0.80 4.01
N THR A 44 1.84 -0.45 3.89
CA THR A 44 0.55 -0.91 4.43
C THR A 44 0.64 -1.10 5.95
N GLY A 45 -0.48 -1.49 6.56
CA GLY A 45 -0.48 -2.06 7.91
C GLY A 45 0.16 -3.46 7.98
N ASN A 46 -0.08 -4.15 9.10
CA ASN A 46 0.36 -5.53 9.26
C ASN A 46 -0.39 -6.44 8.29
N ALA A 47 0.35 -7.27 7.58
CA ALA A 47 -0.15 -8.31 6.72
C ALA A 47 -0.13 -9.65 7.46
N GLY A 48 -1.10 -10.50 7.17
CA GLY A 48 -0.94 -11.94 7.29
C GLY A 48 0.07 -12.52 6.29
N LYS A 49 0.16 -13.85 6.24
CA LYS A 49 1.19 -14.58 5.48
C LYS A 49 0.78 -14.93 4.04
N MET A 50 -0.48 -14.68 3.66
CA MET A 50 -1.06 -15.12 2.40
C MET A 50 -1.99 -14.05 1.84
N HIS A 51 -2.35 -14.15 0.56
CA HIS A 51 -3.22 -13.18 -0.12
C HIS A 51 -2.72 -11.73 0.03
N ASN A 52 -1.45 -11.49 -0.30
CA ASN A 52 -0.85 -10.16 -0.14
C ASN A 52 -1.13 -9.23 -1.32
N GLY A 53 -1.55 -9.77 -2.47
CA GLY A 53 -1.65 -9.03 -3.72
C GLY A 53 -0.27 -8.76 -4.32
N GLY A 54 -0.03 -7.55 -4.80
CA GLY A 54 1.25 -7.09 -5.32
C GLY A 54 1.26 -6.76 -6.82
N GLY A 55 0.14 -6.96 -7.51
CA GLY A 55 -0.01 -6.51 -8.90
C GLY A 55 0.07 -4.98 -8.96
N MET A 56 0.87 -4.45 -9.88
CA MET A 56 0.96 -3.01 -10.09
C MET A 56 1.13 -2.64 -11.55
N SER A 57 0.61 -1.47 -11.92
CA SER A 57 0.76 -0.92 -13.25
C SER A 57 0.59 0.59 -13.22
N PHE A 58 1.26 1.29 -14.13
CA PHE A 58 0.87 2.66 -14.45
C PHE A 58 -0.39 2.63 -15.33
N GLY A 59 -1.38 3.43 -14.98
CA GLY A 59 -2.55 3.68 -15.82
C GLY A 59 -2.22 4.62 -16.97
N SER A 60 -3.12 4.72 -17.94
CA SER A 60 -3.04 5.71 -19.03
C SER A 60 -3.19 7.16 -18.53
N ASP A 61 -3.70 7.34 -17.31
CA ASP A 61 -3.79 8.62 -16.58
C ASP A 61 -2.46 9.04 -15.92
N GLY A 62 -1.43 8.20 -15.98
CA GLY A 62 -0.11 8.47 -15.39
C GLY A 62 0.00 8.16 -13.90
N TYR A 63 -1.04 7.61 -13.27
CA TYR A 63 -0.99 7.19 -11.86
C TYR A 63 -0.58 5.73 -11.72
N LEU A 64 0.00 5.40 -10.57
CA LEU A 64 0.37 4.04 -10.20
C LEU A 64 -0.79 3.37 -9.47
N TYR A 65 -1.23 2.24 -10.02
CA TYR A 65 -2.23 1.37 -9.45
C TYR A 65 -1.56 0.20 -8.74
N LEU A 66 -2.01 -0.13 -7.53
CA LEU A 66 -1.49 -1.24 -6.73
C LEU A 66 -2.66 -2.07 -6.19
N ALA A 67 -2.67 -3.36 -6.51
CA ALA A 67 -3.61 -4.31 -5.94
C ALA A 67 -3.05 -4.87 -4.63
N THR A 68 -3.80 -4.72 -3.54
CA THR A 68 -3.50 -5.34 -2.25
C THR A 68 -4.50 -6.46 -1.97
N GLY A 69 -4.03 -7.57 -1.41
CA GLY A 69 -4.93 -8.64 -0.99
C GLY A 69 -5.44 -8.45 0.44
N ASP A 70 -6.32 -9.35 0.90
CA ASP A 70 -6.97 -9.29 2.22
C ASP A 70 -6.09 -9.82 3.36
N THR A 71 -4.89 -10.28 3.02
CA THR A 71 -3.88 -10.83 3.93
C THR A 71 -4.28 -12.14 4.64
N GLY A 72 -5.42 -12.74 4.23
CA GLY A 72 -5.99 -13.91 4.88
C GLY A 72 -6.71 -13.63 6.20
N TYR A 73 -7.11 -12.38 6.47
CA TYR A 73 -7.98 -12.07 7.61
C TYR A 73 -9.30 -12.84 7.51
N PRO A 74 -9.88 -13.28 8.64
CA PRO A 74 -11.16 -13.97 8.62
C PRO A 74 -12.28 -13.03 8.17
N ARG A 75 -13.34 -13.59 7.58
CA ARG A 75 -14.51 -12.84 7.09
C ARG A 75 -15.13 -11.90 8.13
N SER A 76 -15.03 -12.23 9.42
CA SER A 76 -15.53 -11.39 10.52
C SER A 76 -14.80 -10.04 10.66
N ILE A 77 -13.56 -9.94 10.17
CA ILE A 77 -12.77 -8.69 10.17
C ILE A 77 -13.09 -7.84 8.93
N ASP A 78 -13.50 -8.50 7.83
CA ASP A 78 -13.89 -7.88 6.56
C ASP A 78 -12.95 -6.73 6.11
N PRO A 79 -11.65 -7.01 5.93
CA PRO A 79 -10.67 -5.97 5.63
C PRO A 79 -10.98 -5.26 4.29
N ALA A 80 -11.55 -5.98 3.33
CA ALA A 80 -11.85 -5.50 1.99
C ALA A 80 -12.93 -4.41 1.97
N ASN A 81 -13.95 -4.49 2.85
CA ASN A 81 -14.96 -3.42 2.95
C ASN A 81 -14.60 -2.34 3.98
N ASN A 82 -13.60 -2.58 4.82
CA ASN A 82 -13.16 -1.62 5.81
C ASN A 82 -12.24 -0.55 5.17
N LEU A 83 -12.64 0.72 5.29
CA LEU A 83 -11.94 1.88 4.72
C LEU A 83 -10.80 2.41 5.61
N ASP A 84 -10.63 1.85 6.82
CA ASP A 84 -9.57 2.18 7.79
C ASP A 84 -8.26 1.41 7.52
N ASN A 85 -8.16 0.71 6.39
CA ASN A 85 -6.98 -0.05 6.03
C ASN A 85 -6.83 -0.14 4.51
N LEU A 86 -5.67 -0.63 4.11
CA LEU A 86 -5.27 -0.74 2.71
C LEU A 86 -5.39 -2.16 2.15
N TRP A 87 -6.14 -3.07 2.79
CA TRP A 87 -6.22 -4.48 2.42
C TRP A 87 -7.45 -4.80 1.57
N GLY A 88 -7.25 -5.69 0.59
CA GLY A 88 -8.28 -6.12 -0.35
C GLY A 88 -8.77 -4.99 -1.27
N LYS A 89 -7.87 -4.11 -1.72
CA LYS A 89 -8.20 -2.89 -2.48
C LYS A 89 -7.42 -2.79 -3.79
N ILE A 90 -7.90 -1.91 -4.65
CA ILE A 90 -7.07 -1.23 -5.63
C ILE A 90 -6.72 0.15 -5.08
N LEU A 91 -5.42 0.41 -4.92
CA LEU A 91 -4.89 1.71 -4.51
C LEU A 91 -4.44 2.48 -5.75
N ARG A 92 -4.58 3.81 -5.71
CA ARG A 92 -4.09 4.71 -6.77
C ARG A 92 -3.28 5.84 -6.15
N ILE A 93 -2.01 5.93 -6.50
CA ILE A 93 -1.08 6.96 -6.01
C ILE A 93 -0.28 7.58 -7.18
N LYS A 94 0.34 8.73 -6.94
CA LYS A 94 1.28 9.33 -7.89
C LYS A 94 2.65 8.64 -7.80
N ASP A 95 3.50 8.87 -8.80
CA ASP A 95 4.83 8.26 -8.89
C ASP A 95 5.83 8.79 -7.84
N ASP A 96 5.52 9.93 -7.21
CA ASP A 96 6.19 10.49 -6.03
C ASP A 96 5.57 10.04 -4.69
N GLY A 97 4.56 9.16 -4.73
CA GLY A 97 3.86 8.64 -3.57
C GLY A 97 2.74 9.54 -3.03
N THR A 98 2.55 10.75 -3.56
CA THR A 98 1.44 11.61 -3.16
C THR A 98 0.10 11.07 -3.68
N ILE A 99 -1.02 11.54 -3.11
CA ILE A 99 -2.35 11.04 -3.45
C ILE A 99 -2.98 11.92 -4.54
N PRO A 100 -3.52 11.35 -5.64
CA PRO A 100 -4.34 12.09 -6.59
C PRO A 100 -5.53 12.74 -5.90
N SER A 101 -5.75 14.03 -6.16
CA SER A 101 -6.82 14.80 -5.51
C SER A 101 -8.22 14.36 -5.92
N ASP A 102 -8.32 13.62 -7.01
CA ASP A 102 -9.55 13.04 -7.57
C ASP A 102 -9.77 11.58 -7.10
N ASN A 103 -8.98 11.06 -6.15
CA ASN A 103 -9.30 9.76 -5.54
C ASN A 103 -10.66 9.83 -4.82
N PRO A 104 -11.48 8.76 -4.88
CA PRO A 104 -12.88 8.80 -4.43
C PRO A 104 -13.11 9.23 -2.98
N TYR A 105 -12.11 9.02 -2.11
CA TYR A 105 -12.22 9.31 -0.69
C TYR A 105 -11.45 10.55 -0.24
N VAL A 106 -10.83 11.28 -1.17
CA VAL A 106 -10.15 12.54 -0.84
C VAL A 106 -11.19 13.60 -0.52
N GLY A 107 -11.07 14.24 0.65
CA GLY A 107 -12.00 15.28 1.10
C GLY A 107 -13.19 14.75 1.89
N GLU A 108 -13.36 13.42 2.00
CA GLU A 108 -14.38 12.81 2.84
C GLU A 108 -14.13 13.04 4.33
N LYS A 109 -15.19 12.94 5.14
CA LYS A 109 -15.06 13.08 6.60
C LYS A 109 -14.12 12.01 7.14
N LYS A 110 -13.12 12.44 7.91
CA LYS A 110 -12.05 11.57 8.48
C LYS A 110 -11.10 10.95 7.44
N SER A 111 -11.14 11.43 6.20
CA SER A 111 -10.17 11.03 5.18
C SER A 111 -8.75 11.43 5.58
N GLN A 112 -7.81 10.52 5.40
CA GLN A 112 -6.38 10.77 5.63
C GLN A 112 -5.52 9.77 4.87
N ARG A 113 -4.23 10.08 4.74
CA ARG A 113 -3.23 9.16 4.18
C ARG A 113 -2.95 8.03 5.19
N CYS A 114 -3.18 6.80 4.78
CA CYS A 114 -2.94 5.62 5.61
C CYS A 114 -1.52 5.07 5.44
N GLY A 115 -0.90 5.26 4.27
CA GLY A 115 0.37 4.65 3.87
C GLY A 115 1.63 5.12 4.62
N GLU A 116 1.49 6.03 5.59
CA GLU A 116 2.58 6.58 6.39
C GLU A 116 2.70 5.94 7.79
N ARG A 117 1.69 5.16 8.22
CA ARG A 117 1.62 4.50 9.54
C ARG A 117 1.03 3.10 9.40
N ILE A 118 1.28 2.22 10.37
CA ILE A 118 0.64 0.89 10.40
C ILE A 118 -0.86 1.07 10.64
N THR A 119 -1.68 0.63 9.69
CA THR A 119 -3.15 0.69 9.74
C THR A 119 -3.73 -0.72 9.72
N ASN A 120 -4.23 -1.21 10.85
CA ASN A 120 -4.85 -2.54 10.93
C ASN A 120 -6.38 -2.39 10.96
N PRO A 121 -7.14 -3.30 10.32
CA PRO A 121 -8.58 -3.31 10.46
C PRO A 121 -9.00 -3.32 11.94
N GLY A 122 -9.81 -2.34 12.35
CA GLY A 122 -10.38 -2.29 13.70
C GLY A 122 -9.44 -1.74 14.77
N ASP A 123 -8.40 -0.96 14.40
CA ASP A 123 -7.53 -0.27 15.38
C ASP A 123 -8.22 0.88 16.15
N GLY A 124 -9.52 1.08 15.94
CA GLY A 124 -10.35 2.05 16.64
C GLY A 124 -10.21 3.49 16.16
N THR A 125 -9.40 3.75 15.13
CA THR A 125 -9.13 5.12 14.66
C THR A 125 -10.20 5.69 13.73
N SER A 126 -11.07 4.83 13.14
CA SER A 126 -12.22 5.19 12.32
C SER A 126 -11.87 6.28 11.31
N ARG A 127 -11.01 5.94 10.34
CA ARG A 127 -10.59 6.83 9.25
C ARG A 127 -10.98 6.26 7.89
N VAL A 128 -10.77 7.07 6.85
CA VAL A 128 -10.98 6.67 5.46
C VAL A 128 -9.67 6.88 4.70
N CYS A 129 -9.07 5.81 4.19
CA CYS A 129 -7.78 5.88 3.51
C CYS A 129 -7.89 6.52 2.13
N THR A 130 -7.17 7.63 1.93
CA THR A 130 -7.21 8.40 0.68
C THR A 130 -6.55 7.70 -0.52
N GLU A 131 -5.74 6.66 -0.27
CA GLU A 131 -5.12 5.82 -1.29
C GLU A 131 -6.13 4.95 -2.05
N ILE A 132 -7.28 4.66 -1.44
CA ILE A 132 -8.25 3.72 -1.98
C ILE A 132 -8.87 4.29 -3.25
N PHE A 133 -8.81 3.51 -4.33
CA PHE A 133 -9.49 3.79 -5.59
C PHE A 133 -10.72 2.89 -5.78
N ALA A 134 -10.59 1.59 -5.45
CA ALA A 134 -11.68 0.62 -5.47
C ALA A 134 -11.53 -0.43 -4.36
#